data_AF-A0A2G7GC66-F1
#
_entry.id   AF-A0A2G7GC66-F1
#
_cell.length_a   1.000
_cell.length_b   1.000
_cell.length_c   1.000
_cell.angle_alpha   90.00
_cell.angle_beta   90.00
_cell.angle_gamma   90.00
#
_symmetry.space_group_name_H-M   'P 1'
#
loop_
_entity.id
_entity.type
_entity.pdbx_description
1 polymer ?
#
loop_
_entity_poly.entity_id
_entity_poly.type
_entity_poly.pdbx_seq_one_letter_code
_entity_poly.pdbx_strand_id
1 'polypeptide(L)' 'MPISFDVLRTGKKYRLTNYGEKFEFKILKINTEDFLVKDLNSLEEYYLIDLIRYGKGADYDLEELE' A
#
# COMPACT_ATOMS: atom_id res chain seq x y z
N MET A 1 -4.23 -5.05 14.75
CA MET A 1 -3.46 -3.80 14.95
C MET A 1 -3.23 -3.23 13.57
N PRO A 2 -3.56 -1.96 13.29
CA PRO A 2 -3.30 -1.41 11.97
C PRO A 2 -1.80 -1.45 11.72
N ILE A 3 -1.38 -2.08 10.64
CA ILE A 3 0.03 -2.09 10.23
C ILE A 3 0.41 -0.64 9.92
N SER A 4 1.33 -0.09 10.72
CA SER A 4 1.93 1.21 10.45
C SER A 4 2.84 1.11 9.23
N PHE A 5 2.90 2.17 8.42
CA PHE A 5 3.75 2.25 7.23
C PHE A 5 5.23 1.97 7.50
N ASP A 6 5.65 2.13 8.75
CA ASP A 6 6.98 1.81 9.27
C ASP A 6 7.39 0.34 9.11
N VAL A 7 6.43 -0.59 8.99
CA VAL A 7 6.72 -2.04 8.88
C VAL A 7 6.92 -2.49 7.42
N LEU A 8 6.64 -1.62 6.45
CA LEU A 8 6.72 -1.97 5.03
C LEU A 8 8.16 -2.18 4.56
N ARG A 9 8.40 -3.26 3.84
CA ARG A 9 9.73 -3.59 3.29
C ARG A 9 9.76 -3.50 1.76
N THR A 10 10.85 -2.95 1.22
CA THR A 10 11.12 -2.99 -0.23
C THR A 10 11.14 -4.41 -0.74
N GLY A 11 10.52 -4.64 -1.89
CA GLY A 11 10.48 -5.95 -2.54
C GLY A 11 9.35 -6.86 -2.07
N LYS A 12 8.63 -6.51 -1.00
CA LYS A 12 7.43 -7.22 -0.53
C LYS A 12 6.17 -6.69 -1.22
N LYS A 13 5.19 -7.58 -1.34
CA LYS A 13 3.86 -7.28 -1.90
C LYS A 13 2.91 -7.05 -0.73
N TYR A 14 2.01 -6.10 -0.89
CA TYR A 14 0.99 -5.78 0.09
C TYR A 14 -0.35 -5.65 -0.62
N ARG A 15 -1.41 -5.98 0.10
CA ARG A 15 -2.78 -5.73 -0.30
C ARG A 15 -3.40 -4.74 0.68
N LEU A 16 -3.92 -3.66 0.12
CA LEU A 16 -4.70 -2.65 0.83
C LEU A 16 -6.16 -2.86 0.50
N THR A 17 -6.98 -3.11 1.50
CA THR A 17 -8.44 -3.10 1.39
C THR A 17 -8.96 -1.77 1.91
N ASN A 18 -9.74 -1.04 1.11
CA ASN A 18 -10.34 0.23 1.50
C ASN A 18 -11.70 0.40 0.83
N TYR A 19 -12.74 0.80 1.57
CA TYR A 19 -14.11 0.97 1.06
C TYR A 19 -14.65 -0.25 0.26
N GLY A 20 -14.19 -1.47 0.56
CA GLY A 20 -14.55 -2.69 -0.17
C GLY A 20 -13.76 -2.92 -1.47
N GLU A 21 -12.90 -1.98 -1.86
CA GLU A 21 -11.93 -2.15 -2.96
C GLU A 21 -10.61 -2.73 -2.43
N LYS A 22 -9.95 -3.55 -3.26
CA LYS A 22 -8.68 -4.20 -2.93
C LYS A 22 -7.62 -3.74 -3.92
N PHE A 23 -6.56 -3.15 -3.40
CA PHE A 23 -5.40 -2.68 -4.15
C PHE A 23 -4.22 -3.56 -3.81
N GLU A 24 -3.62 -4.19 -4.82
CA GLU A 24 -2.48 -5.08 -4.64
C GLU A 24 -1.25 -4.43 -5.27
N PHE A 25 -0.24 -4.15 -4.46
CA PHE A 25 0.94 -3.43 -4.92
C PHE A 25 2.22 -3.97 -4.28
N LYS A 26 3.35 -3.71 -4.95
CA LYS A 26 4.68 -4.08 -4.50
C LYS A 26 5.48 -2.84 -4.14
N ILE A 27 6.14 -2.85 -2.98
CA ILE A 27 7.05 -1.75 -2.61
C ILE A 27 8.29 -1.83 -3.51
N LEU A 28 8.51 -0.80 -4.31
CA LEU A 28 9.72 -0.66 -5.12
C LEU A 28 10.82 0.06 -4.35
N LYS A 29 10.47 1.20 -3.73
CA LYS A 29 11.41 2.04 -2.98
C LYS A 29 10.75 2.64 -1.74
N ILE A 30 11.55 2.77 -0.69
CA ILE A 30 11.18 3.51 0.52
C ILE A 30 11.98 4.81 0.50
N ASN A 31 11.29 5.95 0.46
CA ASN A 31 11.87 7.27 0.73
C ASN A 31 11.59 7.65 2.19
N THR A 32 12.24 8.71 2.66
CA THR A 32 12.13 9.19 4.05
C THR A 32 10.70 9.51 4.49
N GLU A 33 9.86 9.99 3.58
CA GLU A 33 8.47 10.42 3.87
C GLU A 33 7.42 9.69 3.02
N ASP A 34 7.85 8.89 2.04
CA ASP A 34 6.98 8.32 1.01
C ASP A 34 7.43 6.94 0.56
N PHE A 35 6.49 6.11 0.11
CA PHE A 35 6.76 4.77 -0.40
C PHE A 35 6.36 4.70 -1.87
N LEU A 36 7.32 4.41 -2.74
CA LEU A 36 7.04 4.14 -4.15
C LEU A 36 6.56 2.70 -4.27
N VAL A 37 5.32 2.53 -4.69
CA VAL A 37 4.70 1.23 -4.90
C VAL A 37 4.32 1.06 -6.36
N LYS A 38 4.32 -0.19 -6.80
CA LYS A 38 3.89 -0.57 -8.13
C LYS A 38 2.68 -1.46 -8.02
N ASP A 39 1.60 -1.06 -8.69
CA ASP A 39 0.39 -1.85 -8.77
C ASP A 39 0.65 -3.16 -9.52
N LEU A 40 0.09 -4.24 -9.02
CA LEU A 40 0.20 -5.56 -9.61
C LEU A 40 -0.83 -5.79 -10.73
N ASN A 41 -1.95 -5.07 -10.73
CA ASN A 41 -3.02 -5.19 -11.72
C ASN A 41 -2.81 -4.25 -12.91
N SER A 42 -2.50 -2.98 -12.66
CA SER A 42 -2.31 -1.95 -13.69
C SER A 42 -0.86 -1.77 -14.14
N LEU A 43 0.13 -2.34 -13.42
CA LEU A 43 1.57 -2.11 -13.63
C LEU A 43 2.01 -0.63 -13.48
N GLU A 44 1.14 0.22 -12.96
CA GLU A 44 1.39 1.64 -12.71
C GLU A 44 2.21 1.84 -11.43
N GLU A 45 3.04 2.87 -11.41
CA GLU A 45 3.86 3.24 -10.27
C GLU A 45 3.27 4.49 -9.61
N TYR A 46 2.95 4.41 -8.32
CA TYR A 46 2.41 5.52 -7.56
C TYR A 46 2.94 5.53 -6.14
N TYR A 47 2.67 6.61 -5.42
CA TYR A 47 3.04 6.72 -4.02
C TYR A 47 1.96 6.11 -3.14
N LEU A 48 2.35 5.33 -2.14
CA LEU A 48 1.44 4.75 -1.17
C LEU A 48 0.59 5.81 -0.45
N ILE A 49 1.18 7.00 -0.22
CA ILE A 49 0.49 8.15 0.36
C ILE A 49 -0.76 8.50 -0.44
N ASP A 50 -0.76 8.32 -1.77
CA ASP A 50 -1.87 8.72 -2.63
C ASP A 50 -3.07 7.78 -2.47
N LEU A 51 -2.85 6.50 -2.17
CA LEU A 51 -3.94 5.55 -1.85
C LEU A 51 -4.65 5.87 -0.53
N ILE A 52 -3.92 6.42 0.45
CA ILE A 52 -4.43 6.69 1.81
C ILE A 52 -4.84 8.15 2.02
N ARG A 53 -4.37 9.04 1.14
CA ARG A 53 -4.64 10.48 1.12
C ARG A 53 -6.13 10.79 1.07
N TYR A 54 -6.90 9.98 0.33
CA TYR A 54 -8.33 10.19 0.14
C TYR A 54 -9.18 9.75 1.33
N GLY A 55 -8.55 9.19 2.38
CA GLY A 55 -9.21 8.77 3.61
C GLY A 55 -9.26 7.27 3.76
N LYS A 56 -9.19 6.82 5.01
CA LYS A 56 -9.29 5.41 5.40
C LYS A 56 -10.74 5.11 5.75
N GLY A 57 -11.37 4.20 5.03
CA GLY A 57 -12.69 3.68 5.35
C GLY A 57 -12.66 2.86 6.64
N ALA A 58 -13.85 2.51 7.15
CA ALA A 58 -13.96 1.66 8.35
C ALA A 58 -13.38 0.24 8.14
N ASP A 59 -13.31 -0.21 6.88
CA ASP A 59 -12.76 -1.50 6.46
C ASP A 59 -11.29 -1.40 6.01
N TYR A 60 -10.59 -0.34 6.42
CA TYR A 60 -9.18 -0.17 6.08
C TYR A 60 -8.36 -1.33 6.67
N ASP A 61 -7.82 -2.17 5.79
CA ASP A 61 -6.93 -3.26 6.16
C ASP A 61 -5.73 -3.30 5.23
N LEU A 62 -4.55 -3.52 5.80
CA LEU A 62 -3.30 -3.65 5.06
C LEU A 62 -2.66 -4.97 5.46
N GLU A 63 -2.40 -5.82 4.47
CA GLU A 63 -1.92 -7.18 4.66
C GLU A 63 -0.70 -7.42 3.75
N GLU A 64 0.31 -8.11 4.26
CA GLU A 64 1.46 -8.54 3.46
C GLU A 64 1.09 -9.80 2.67
N LEU A 65 1.33 -9.78 1.36
CA LEU A 65 1.23 -10.96 0.50
C LEU A 65 2.61 -11.63 0.44
N GLU A 66 2.66 -12.92 0.78
CA GLU A 66 3.90 -13.73 0.80
C GLU A 66 4.52 -13.92 -0.60
#